data_AF-A0AA87B7X0-F1
#
_entry.id   AF-A0AA87B7X0-F1
#
_cell.length_a   1.000
_cell.length_b   1.000
_cell.length_c   1.000
_cell.angle_alpha   90.00
_cell.angle_beta   90.00
_cell.angle_gamma   90.00
#
_symmetry.space_group_name_H-M   'P 1'
#
loop_
_entity.id
_entity.type
_entity.pdbx_description
1 polymer ?
#
loop_
_entity_poly.entity_id
_entity_poly.type
_entity_poly.pdbx_seq_one_letter_code
_entity_poly.pdbx_strand_id
1 'polypeptide(L)'
;MIKDLQTWVVGSIFGSVVGGPNLDERKRCAEEVAKRNVSGYWIGGFGLGEGIEERPALLSAIIDVLPDEKPRMISGLGLPEEILEGIDAGIDLFDSTYIYSLTQGGFALTFSLDKGGNQYDFQKSQIGRDLTKINLRAKVYRADKASGMAIKIISQLLKDRFTCSHKPNCSTWTNSD
;
A
#
# COMPACT_ATOMS: atom_id res chain seq x y z
N MET A 1 -46.60 20.49 -5.59
CA MET A 1 -46.12 19.09 -5.61
C MET A 1 -44.88 19.00 -6.49
N ILE A 2 -43.70 19.30 -5.94
CA ILE A 2 -42.42 18.79 -6.46
C ILE A 2 -41.56 18.64 -5.20
N LYS A 3 -41.55 17.43 -4.62
CA LYS A 3 -40.76 17.10 -3.42
C LYS A 3 -39.72 16.00 -3.65
N ASP A 4 -39.59 15.46 -4.85
CA ASP A 4 -38.81 14.22 -5.05
C ASP A 4 -37.82 14.33 -6.23
N LEU A 5 -36.89 15.28 -6.14
CA LEU A 5 -35.73 15.36 -7.06
C LEU A 5 -34.42 14.93 -6.39
N GLN A 6 -34.47 14.35 -5.19
CA GLN A 6 -33.29 14.13 -4.34
C GLN A 6 -32.68 12.71 -4.42
N THR A 7 -33.17 11.83 -5.31
CA THR A 7 -32.83 10.40 -5.26
C THR A 7 -32.00 9.84 -6.41
N TRP A 8 -31.50 10.66 -7.36
CA TRP A 8 -30.84 10.11 -8.56
C TRP A 8 -29.32 10.29 -8.67
N VAL A 9 -28.66 10.96 -7.71
CA VAL A 9 -27.21 10.84 -7.51
C VAL A 9 -26.93 10.92 -6.01
N VAL A 10 -27.08 9.80 -5.29
CA VAL A 10 -26.57 9.68 -3.91
C VAL A 10 -25.10 9.27 -3.99
N GLY A 11 -24.24 10.23 -4.30
CA GLY A 11 -22.80 10.09 -4.13
C GLY A 11 -22.44 10.21 -2.65
N SER A 12 -21.59 9.31 -2.14
CA SER A 12 -21.03 9.44 -0.79
C SER A 12 -20.04 10.61 -0.77
N ILE A 13 -20.15 11.49 0.22
CA ILE A 13 -19.23 12.62 0.40
C ILE A 13 -18.23 12.26 1.48
N PHE A 14 -16.94 12.35 1.18
CA PHE A 14 -15.85 12.18 2.13
C PHE A 14 -15.32 13.54 2.57
N GLY A 15 -15.18 13.73 3.88
CA GLY A 15 -14.57 14.94 4.45
C GLY A 15 -13.05 14.87 4.35
N SER A 16 -12.42 15.88 3.75
CA SER A 16 -10.97 15.91 3.56
C SER A 16 -10.24 16.44 4.80
N VAL A 17 -9.33 15.63 5.36
CA VAL A 17 -8.45 15.99 6.47
C VAL A 17 -7.03 16.23 5.93
N VAL A 18 -6.60 17.48 6.04
CA VAL A 18 -5.27 17.98 5.62
C VAL A 18 -4.63 18.78 6.74
N GLY A 19 -3.43 19.31 6.53
CA GLY A 19 -2.70 20.07 7.58
C GLY A 19 -1.18 20.05 7.45
N GLY A 20 -0.65 19.30 6.47
CA GLY A 20 0.79 19.17 6.28
C GLY A 20 1.49 18.46 7.46
N PRO A 21 2.80 18.71 7.68
CA PRO A 21 3.56 18.15 8.79
C PRO A 21 3.38 18.98 10.08
N ASN A 22 2.16 19.39 10.40
CA ASN A 22 1.84 20.16 11.61
C ASN A 22 0.75 19.44 12.41
N LEU A 23 1.08 18.98 13.61
CA LEU A 23 0.17 18.22 14.48
C LEU A 23 -1.10 18.99 14.85
N ASP A 24 -0.95 20.27 15.21
CA ASP A 24 -2.07 21.10 15.64
C ASP A 24 -3.04 21.36 14.49
N GLU A 25 -2.52 21.65 13.29
CA GLU A 25 -3.36 21.86 12.10
C GLU A 25 -4.03 20.56 11.63
N ARG A 26 -3.35 19.40 11.74
CA ARG A 26 -3.96 18.09 11.47
C ARG A 26 -5.14 17.81 12.40
N LYS A 27 -4.92 17.99 13.70
CA LYS A 27 -5.96 17.80 14.72
C LYS A 27 -7.12 18.76 14.52
N ARG A 28 -6.84 20.05 14.35
CA ARG A 28 -7.84 21.09 14.09
C ARG A 28 -8.67 20.77 12.85
N CYS A 29 -8.05 20.35 11.76
CA CYS A 29 -8.76 19.96 10.55
C CYS A 29 -9.67 18.75 10.80
N ALA A 30 -9.17 17.72 11.48
CA ALA A 30 -9.95 16.53 11.85
C ALA A 30 -11.16 16.90 12.72
N GLU A 31 -10.99 17.74 13.74
CA GLU A 31 -12.05 18.20 14.64
C GLU A 31 -13.15 18.96 13.89
N GLU A 32 -12.74 19.82 12.96
CA GLU A 32 -13.70 20.54 12.13
C GLU A 32 -14.44 19.59 11.21
N VAL A 33 -13.73 18.75 10.45
CA VAL A 33 -14.33 17.81 9.50
C VAL A 33 -15.26 16.80 10.19
N ALA A 34 -14.93 16.34 11.40
CA ALA A 34 -15.74 15.43 12.20
C ALA A 34 -17.15 15.98 12.49
N LYS A 35 -17.31 17.31 12.63
CA LYS A 35 -18.60 17.98 12.86
C LYS A 35 -19.52 17.99 11.63
N ARG A 36 -19.00 17.66 10.43
CA ARG A 36 -19.77 17.75 9.18
C ARG A 36 -20.53 16.44 8.93
N ASN A 37 -21.68 16.57 8.26
CA ASN A 37 -22.47 15.41 7.84
C ASN A 37 -21.88 14.76 6.57
N VAL A 38 -20.78 14.05 6.74
CA VAL A 38 -20.08 13.30 5.68
C VAL A 38 -20.23 11.79 5.88
N SER A 39 -20.10 11.03 4.80
CA SER A 39 -20.19 9.56 4.77
C SER A 39 -18.90 8.86 5.23
N GLY A 40 -17.77 9.58 5.25
CA GLY A 40 -16.46 9.06 5.59
C GLY A 40 -15.41 10.16 5.60
N TYR A 41 -14.16 9.79 5.88
CA TYR A 41 -13.04 10.72 5.97
C TYR A 41 -11.96 10.34 4.98
N TRP A 42 -11.49 11.31 4.21
CA TRP A 42 -10.31 11.16 3.36
C TRP A 42 -9.14 11.90 3.99
N ILE A 43 -8.07 11.19 4.29
CA ILE A 43 -6.88 11.67 4.97
C ILE A 43 -5.79 11.84 3.91
N GLY A 44 -5.46 13.09 3.61
CA GLY A 44 -4.57 13.45 2.51
C GLY A 44 -3.21 13.97 2.94
N GLY A 45 -2.29 14.08 1.99
CA GLY A 45 -1.03 14.81 2.16
C GLY A 45 0.06 14.08 2.95
N PHE A 46 -0.07 12.76 3.14
CA PHE A 46 1.04 11.91 3.56
C PHE A 46 1.93 11.56 2.35
N GLY A 47 3.23 11.41 2.58
CA GLY A 47 4.25 11.11 1.58
C GLY A 47 4.72 12.34 0.78
N LEU A 48 4.35 13.56 1.17
CA LEU A 48 4.62 14.79 0.41
C LEU A 48 5.55 15.79 1.12
N GLY A 49 5.96 15.54 2.36
CA GLY A 49 6.88 16.42 3.04
C GLY A 49 7.24 16.04 4.47
N GLU A 50 6.49 15.13 5.10
CA GLU A 50 6.83 14.63 6.43
C GLU A 50 7.96 13.59 6.38
N GLY A 51 8.75 13.53 7.45
CA GLY A 51 9.67 12.42 7.70
C GLY A 51 8.92 11.15 8.11
N ILE A 52 9.52 9.99 7.85
CA ILE A 52 8.93 8.68 8.24
C ILE A 52 8.65 8.63 9.75
N GLU A 53 9.55 9.17 10.57
CA GLU A 53 9.41 9.21 12.03
C GLU A 53 8.30 10.14 12.53
N GLU A 54 7.89 11.14 11.75
CA GLU A 54 6.85 12.11 12.13
C GLU A 54 5.44 11.56 11.86
N ARG A 55 5.34 10.64 10.92
CA ARG A 55 4.07 10.10 10.42
C ARG A 55 3.17 9.49 11.50
N PRO A 56 3.67 8.65 12.43
CA PRO A 56 2.81 8.05 13.45
C PRO A 56 2.10 9.10 14.31
N ALA A 57 2.84 10.15 14.71
CA ALA A 57 2.27 11.25 15.50
C ALA A 57 1.23 12.04 14.70
N LEU A 58 1.51 12.33 13.42
CA LEU A 58 0.57 13.03 12.53
C LEU A 58 -0.72 12.22 12.31
N LEU A 59 -0.60 10.89 12.20
CA LEU A 59 -1.75 10.01 12.01
C LEU A 59 -2.58 9.90 13.29
N SER A 60 -1.94 9.66 14.44
CA SER A 60 -2.62 9.60 15.74
C SER A 60 -3.40 10.88 16.05
N ALA A 61 -2.83 12.07 15.75
CA ALA A 61 -3.52 13.34 15.92
C ALA A 61 -4.84 13.48 15.13
N ILE A 62 -5.00 12.70 14.05
CA ILE A 62 -6.22 12.65 13.23
C ILE A 62 -7.16 11.57 13.77
N ILE A 63 -6.65 10.34 13.95
CA ILE A 63 -7.44 9.17 14.30
C ILE A 63 -8.14 9.35 15.64
N ASP A 64 -7.46 9.91 16.65
CA ASP A 64 -7.99 10.12 17.99
C ASP A 64 -9.22 11.06 18.02
N VAL A 65 -9.45 11.80 16.95
CA VAL A 65 -10.53 12.78 16.81
C VAL A 65 -11.68 12.27 15.96
N LEU A 66 -11.39 11.48 14.91
CA LEU A 66 -12.40 11.06 13.96
C LEU A 66 -13.30 9.98 14.59
N PRO A 67 -14.64 10.05 14.42
CA PRO A 67 -15.56 8.99 14.84
C PRO A 67 -15.21 7.63 14.21
N ASP A 68 -15.28 6.57 15.00
CA ASP A 68 -14.98 5.18 14.58
C ASP A 68 -16.09 4.58 13.69
N GLU A 69 -17.30 5.14 13.71
CA GLU A 69 -18.45 4.58 12.99
C GLU A 69 -18.43 4.89 11.48
N LYS A 70 -17.45 5.65 11.00
CA LYS A 70 -17.33 6.09 9.60
C LYS A 70 -15.98 5.69 9.01
N PRO A 71 -15.96 5.25 7.73
CA PRO A 71 -14.73 4.79 7.10
C PRO A 71 -13.69 5.88 6.96
N ARG A 72 -12.43 5.52 7.20
CA ARG A 72 -11.23 6.36 7.07
C ARG A 72 -10.39 5.87 5.90
N MET A 73 -10.31 6.69 4.86
CA MET A 73 -9.49 6.45 3.68
C MET A 73 -8.23 7.31 3.74
N ILE A 74 -7.05 6.73 3.58
CA ILE A 74 -5.78 7.47 3.54
C ILE A 74 -5.17 7.44 2.14
N SER A 75 -4.57 8.56 1.73
CA SER A 75 -3.75 8.65 0.53
C SER A 75 -2.29 8.88 0.90
N GLY A 76 -1.38 8.12 0.27
CA GLY A 76 0.07 8.36 0.37
C GLY A 76 0.87 7.31 1.15
N LEU A 77 0.20 6.29 1.70
CA LEU A 77 0.86 5.09 2.21
C LEU A 77 0.88 4.03 1.09
N GLY A 78 2.00 3.35 0.87
CA GLY A 78 2.13 2.43 -0.26
C GLY A 78 2.99 1.21 -0.03
N LEU A 79 3.92 1.28 0.91
CA LEU A 79 4.69 0.11 1.31
C LEU A 79 3.79 -0.87 2.09
N PRO A 80 4.00 -2.19 1.97
CA PRO A 80 3.24 -3.17 2.74
C PRO A 80 3.26 -2.90 4.25
N GLU A 81 4.40 -2.45 4.79
CA GLU A 81 4.55 -2.15 6.22
C GLU A 81 3.73 -0.92 6.62
N GLU A 82 3.76 0.13 5.80
CA GLU A 82 2.95 1.33 6.01
C GLU A 82 1.44 1.03 5.96
N ILE A 83 1.03 0.09 5.11
CA ILE A 83 -0.37 -0.37 5.06
C ILE A 83 -0.73 -1.09 6.35
N LEU A 84 0.13 -1.98 6.86
CA LEU A 84 -0.10 -2.69 8.13
C LEU A 84 -0.14 -1.74 9.33
N GLU A 85 0.78 -0.77 9.39
CA GLU A 85 0.78 0.29 10.40
C GLU A 85 -0.49 1.14 10.33
N GLY A 86 -0.96 1.46 9.11
CA GLY A 86 -2.22 2.17 8.91
C GLY A 86 -3.43 1.38 9.40
N ILE A 87 -3.47 0.07 9.14
CA ILE A 87 -4.54 -0.82 9.63
C ILE A 87 -4.55 -0.84 11.16
N ASP A 88 -3.39 -1.00 11.79
CA ASP A 88 -3.24 -0.98 13.26
C ASP A 88 -3.68 0.37 13.86
N ALA A 89 -3.42 1.47 13.13
CA ALA A 89 -3.88 2.81 13.48
C ALA A 89 -5.36 3.08 13.13
N GLY A 90 -6.12 2.10 12.62
CA GLY A 90 -7.56 2.25 12.36
C GLY A 90 -7.93 2.90 11.02
N ILE A 91 -7.07 2.78 10.00
CA ILE A 91 -7.40 3.10 8.60
C ILE A 91 -8.10 1.92 7.91
N ASP A 92 -9.17 2.21 7.17
CA ASP A 92 -9.98 1.20 6.49
C ASP A 92 -9.63 1.05 5.00
N LEU A 93 -9.26 2.15 4.35
CA LEU A 93 -9.09 2.24 2.89
C LEU A 93 -7.78 2.94 2.55
N PHE A 94 -7.06 2.43 1.54
CA PHE A 94 -5.77 2.95 1.12
C PHE A 94 -5.78 3.32 -0.36
N ASP A 95 -5.43 4.56 -0.66
CA ASP A 95 -5.17 5.06 -2.00
C ASP A 95 -3.67 5.26 -2.20
N SER A 96 -3.10 4.56 -3.17
CA SER A 96 -1.66 4.57 -3.41
C SER A 96 -1.30 4.39 -4.87
N THR A 97 -0.47 5.29 -5.39
CA THR A 97 0.14 5.17 -6.71
C THR A 97 1.44 4.38 -6.68
N TYR A 98 1.85 3.85 -5.52
CA TYR A 98 3.15 3.23 -5.32
C TYR A 98 3.40 2.04 -6.27
N ILE A 99 2.46 1.10 -6.37
CA ILE A 99 2.58 -0.09 -7.23
C ILE A 99 2.65 0.31 -8.71
N TYR A 100 1.82 1.28 -9.12
CA TYR A 100 1.85 1.81 -10.47
C TYR A 100 3.22 2.45 -10.78
N SER A 101 3.74 3.26 -9.86
CA SER A 101 5.05 3.92 -10.01
C SER A 101 6.20 2.92 -10.11
N LEU A 102 6.18 1.85 -9.30
CA LEU A 102 7.13 0.74 -9.42
C LEU A 102 7.06 0.08 -10.80
N THR A 103 5.84 -0.19 -11.28
CA THR A 103 5.61 -0.81 -12.59
C THR A 103 6.15 0.05 -13.72
N GLN A 104 5.91 1.37 -13.71
CA GLN A 104 6.49 2.32 -14.67
C GLN A 104 8.02 2.36 -14.59
N GLY A 105 8.57 2.20 -13.38
CA GLY A 105 10.01 2.04 -13.14
C GLY A 105 10.59 0.73 -13.69
N GLY A 106 9.75 -0.23 -14.11
CA GLY A 106 10.18 -1.56 -14.53
C GLY A 106 10.54 -2.46 -13.33
N PHE A 107 9.88 -2.26 -12.20
CA PHE A 107 10.03 -3.08 -11.01
C PHE A 107 8.76 -3.86 -10.70
N ALA A 108 8.91 -5.08 -10.18
CA ALA A 108 7.84 -5.82 -9.54
C ALA A 108 8.05 -5.79 -8.03
N LEU A 109 7.00 -5.44 -7.27
CA LEU A 109 7.04 -5.52 -5.82
C LEU A 109 7.08 -6.99 -5.38
N THR A 110 7.97 -7.31 -4.45
CA THR A 110 8.08 -8.61 -3.82
C THR A 110 8.21 -8.46 -2.32
N PHE A 111 7.29 -9.04 -1.56
CA PHE A 111 7.45 -9.17 -0.11
C PHE A 111 7.10 -10.60 0.29
N SER A 112 7.71 -11.05 1.37
CA SER A 112 7.44 -12.35 1.97
C SER A 112 6.36 -12.18 3.04
N LEU A 113 5.41 -13.11 3.07
CA LEU A 113 4.37 -13.19 4.09
C LEU A 113 4.66 -14.41 4.98
N ASP A 114 5.86 -14.49 5.56
CA ASP A 114 6.17 -15.61 6.44
C ASP A 114 5.44 -15.46 7.78
N LYS A 115 4.65 -16.47 8.14
CA LYS A 115 3.80 -16.51 9.33
C LYS A 115 4.56 -16.87 10.63
N GLY A 116 5.89 -16.78 10.63
CA GLY A 116 6.74 -17.31 11.70
C GLY A 116 7.56 -16.24 12.42
N GLY A 117 6.97 -15.58 13.41
CA GLY A 117 7.70 -14.99 14.55
C GLY A 117 8.28 -13.58 14.38
N ASN A 118 7.66 -12.61 15.05
CA ASN A 118 8.21 -11.40 15.67
C ASN A 118 9.63 -10.94 15.24
N GLN A 119 9.75 -10.34 14.06
CA GLN A 119 10.49 -9.10 13.75
C GLN A 119 10.53 -8.94 12.23
N TYR A 120 9.81 -7.96 11.70
CA TYR A 120 9.95 -7.54 10.30
C TYR A 120 11.25 -6.73 10.16
N ASP A 121 12.40 -7.41 10.07
CA ASP A 121 13.67 -6.75 9.77
C ASP A 121 13.82 -6.56 8.26
N PHE A 122 13.25 -5.47 7.74
CA PHE A 122 13.53 -5.00 6.39
C PHE A 122 14.89 -4.30 6.36
N GLN A 123 15.97 -5.07 6.45
CA GLN A 123 17.31 -4.52 6.27
C GLN A 123 17.42 -3.88 4.88
N LYS A 124 17.70 -2.57 4.84
CA LYS A 124 18.27 -1.92 3.66
C LYS A 124 19.62 -2.58 3.37
N SER A 125 19.62 -3.63 2.55
CA SER A 125 20.85 -4.36 2.25
C SER A 125 21.76 -3.50 1.35
N GLN A 126 22.99 -3.29 1.81
CA GLN A 126 24.08 -2.62 1.09
C GLN A 126 24.66 -3.45 -0.08
N ILE A 127 23.89 -4.40 -0.63
CA ILE A 127 24.34 -5.29 -1.72
C ILE A 127 23.24 -5.42 -2.78
N GLY A 128 23.04 -4.39 -3.61
CA GLY A 128 22.52 -4.47 -4.99
C GLY A 128 21.22 -5.26 -5.30
N ARG A 129 20.51 -5.79 -4.31
CA ARG A 129 19.26 -6.54 -4.39
C ARG A 129 18.39 -6.05 -3.25
N ASP A 130 17.57 -5.06 -3.58
CA ASP A 130 16.46 -4.69 -2.74
C ASP A 130 15.48 -5.88 -2.73
N LEU A 131 15.40 -6.61 -1.62
CA LEU A 131 14.54 -7.79 -1.50
C LEU A 131 13.05 -7.44 -1.64
N THR A 132 12.71 -6.16 -1.51
CA THR A 132 11.35 -5.65 -1.67
C THR A 132 10.92 -5.52 -3.13
N LYS A 133 11.86 -5.55 -4.10
CA LYS A 133 11.53 -5.32 -5.51
C LYS A 133 12.50 -5.96 -6.49
N ILE A 134 11.95 -6.58 -7.52
CA ILE A 134 12.70 -7.18 -8.62
C ILE A 134 12.79 -6.20 -9.79
N ASN A 135 14.00 -5.94 -10.27
CA ASN A 135 14.24 -5.14 -11.48
C ASN A 135 13.96 -5.96 -12.74
N LEU A 136 12.79 -5.76 -13.35
CA LEU A 136 12.36 -6.45 -14.57
C LEU A 136 13.15 -6.03 -15.81
N ARG A 137 13.91 -4.93 -15.75
CA ARG A 137 14.81 -4.50 -16.84
C ARG A 137 16.15 -5.23 -16.82
N ALA A 138 16.45 -6.00 -15.77
CA ALA A 138 17.68 -6.80 -15.69
C ALA A 138 17.73 -7.84 -16.82
N LYS A 139 18.93 -8.13 -17.33
CA LYS A 139 19.13 -9.01 -18.49
C LYS A 139 18.55 -10.42 -18.28
N VAL A 140 18.55 -10.91 -17.04
CA VAL A 140 17.96 -12.21 -16.67
C VAL A 140 16.46 -12.30 -16.97
N TYR A 141 15.75 -11.16 -17.02
CA TYR A 141 14.33 -11.07 -17.37
C TYR A 141 14.08 -10.56 -18.79
N ARG A 142 15.13 -10.11 -19.51
CA ARG A 142 15.04 -9.78 -20.94
C ARG A 142 15.34 -11.02 -21.78
N ALA A 143 14.31 -11.80 -22.11
CA ALA A 143 14.39 -12.81 -23.15
C ALA A 143 13.61 -12.36 -24.39
N ASP A 144 14.18 -12.62 -25.57
CA ASP A 144 13.83 -12.16 -26.92
C ASP A 144 12.37 -11.78 -27.19
N LYS A 145 12.22 -10.68 -27.93
CA LYS A 145 10.97 -10.02 -28.38
C LYS A 145 10.00 -10.92 -29.18
N ALA A 146 10.30 -12.19 -29.38
CA ALA A 146 9.59 -13.05 -30.33
C ALA A 146 8.34 -13.74 -29.75
N SER A 147 8.23 -14.00 -28.44
CA SER A 147 7.02 -14.65 -27.90
C SER A 147 6.88 -14.49 -26.38
N GLY A 148 5.87 -13.76 -25.92
CA GLY A 148 5.31 -13.90 -24.58
C GLY A 148 6.20 -13.49 -23.40
N MET A 149 6.56 -12.21 -23.31
CA MET A 149 7.29 -11.63 -22.17
C MET A 149 6.60 -11.92 -20.81
N ALA A 150 5.25 -11.88 -20.78
CA ALA A 150 4.46 -12.14 -19.57
C ALA A 150 4.58 -13.58 -19.05
N ILE A 151 4.62 -14.59 -19.93
CA ILE A 151 4.61 -16.01 -19.55
C ILE A 151 5.94 -16.43 -18.93
N LYS A 152 7.06 -15.86 -19.39
CA LYS A 152 8.40 -16.18 -18.87
C LYS A 152 8.74 -15.45 -17.57
N ILE A 153 8.25 -14.22 -17.36
CA ILE A 153 8.40 -13.53 -16.06
C ILE A 153 7.71 -14.36 -14.97
N ILE A 154 6.48 -14.81 -15.20
CA ILE A 154 5.75 -15.67 -14.26
C ILE A 154 6.52 -16.98 -14.02
N SER A 155 7.03 -17.63 -15.07
CA SER A 155 7.81 -18.87 -14.93
C SER A 155 9.13 -18.70 -14.16
N GLN A 156 9.85 -17.58 -14.33
CA GLN A 156 11.11 -17.34 -13.61
C GLN A 156 10.86 -16.89 -12.17
N LEU A 157 9.85 -16.06 -11.91
CA LEU A 157 9.41 -15.74 -10.55
C LEU A 157 8.97 -17.00 -9.77
N LEU A 158 8.32 -17.95 -10.46
CA LEU A 158 7.99 -19.24 -9.87
C LEU A 158 9.23 -20.10 -9.61
N LYS A 159 10.25 -20.05 -10.47
CA LYS A 159 11.52 -20.80 -10.26
C LYS A 159 12.40 -20.21 -9.15
N ASP A 160 12.41 -18.89 -9.02
CA ASP A 160 13.18 -18.18 -8.00
C ASP A 160 12.53 -18.28 -6.60
N ARG A 161 11.22 -18.62 -6.53
CA ARG A 161 10.51 -18.90 -5.27
C ARG A 161 10.30 -20.38 -4.97
N PHE A 162 10.24 -21.23 -6.00
CA PHE A 162 9.95 -22.66 -5.88
C PHE A 162 10.95 -23.46 -6.72
N THR A 163 11.82 -24.21 -6.06
CA THR A 163 12.68 -25.18 -6.74
C THR A 163 11.91 -26.47 -6.96
N CYS A 164 11.70 -26.84 -8.22
CA CYS A 164 11.26 -28.20 -8.54
C CYS A 164 12.47 -29.12 -8.34
N SER A 165 12.49 -29.87 -7.23
CA SER A 165 13.51 -30.91 -7.02
C SER A 165 13.45 -31.89 -8.20
N HIS A 166 14.59 -32.11 -8.85
CA HIS A 166 14.74 -32.92 -10.06
C HIS A 166 14.34 -34.38 -9.80
N LYS A 167 13.03 -34.69 -9.84
CA LYS A 167 12.52 -36.05 -10.00
C LYS A 167 11.39 -36.05 -11.02
N PRO A 168 11.34 -37.01 -11.96
CA PRO A 168 10.51 -36.90 -13.16
C PRO A 168 8.98 -36.93 -12.96
N ASN A 169 8.46 -36.92 -11.73
CA ASN A 169 7.03 -37.00 -11.40
C ASN A 169 6.69 -36.38 -10.02
N CYS A 170 7.28 -35.23 -9.67
CA CYS A 170 7.01 -34.57 -8.39
C CYS A 170 5.93 -33.50 -8.55
N SER A 171 4.73 -33.72 -7.99
CA SER A 171 3.61 -32.75 -7.97
C SER A 171 3.63 -31.83 -6.74
N THR A 172 4.71 -31.85 -5.96
CA THR A 172 4.84 -31.06 -4.73
C THR A 172 5.90 -29.98 -4.91
N TRP A 173 5.46 -28.73 -4.88
CA TRP A 173 6.31 -27.54 -4.89
C TRP A 173 6.78 -27.26 -3.47
N THR A 174 8.08 -27.11 -3.27
CA THR A 174 8.69 -26.72 -1.99
C THR A 174 9.38 -25.37 -2.15
N ASN A 175 9.39 -24.58 -1.07
CA ASN A 175 10.17 -23.34 -1.04
C ASN A 175 11.64 -23.65 -1.28
N SER A 176 12.32 -22.79 -2.05
CA SER A 176 13.78 -22.83 -2.15
C SER A 176 14.38 -22.28 -0.86
N ASP A 177 15.15 -23.11 -0.16
CA ASP A 177 15.93 -22.75 1.03
C ASP A 177 16.79 -21.48 0.83
#